data_AF-A0A6J4S2K6-F1
#
_entry.id   AF-A0A6J4S2K6-F1
#
_cell.length_a   1.000
_cell.length_b   1.000
_cell.length_c   1.000
_cell.angle_alpha   90.00
_cell.angle_beta   90.00
_cell.angle_gamma   90.00
#
_symmetry.space_group_name_H-M   'P 1'
#
loop_
_entity.id
_entity.type
_entity.pdbx_description
1 polymer ?
#
loop_
_entity_poly.entity_id
_entity_poly.type
_entity_poly.pdbx_seq_one_letter_code
_entity_poly.pdbx_strand_id
1 'polypeptide(L)'
;MQELTAGQYFFVYNAFSFTLATMAAATIFLWLGRSQVGPAYKTALTISGLVTAIAAYHYLRIFQSWESAYEVRNGVVTVTGLAFNDAYRYVDWLLTVPLLLIELVLVMRLPSAETASKATRLGLAAALMIILGYPGEVATDNQTRFLFGTLSSIPFLYIVYELFVGLGDAIKRQPESARKLVNYARWLTFASWGFYPIVYMVPYTSLSGPTTETALQI
;
A
#
# COMPACT_ATOMS: atom_id res chain seq x y z
N MET A 1 -9.14 -18.09 -12.12
CA MET A 1 -9.28 -16.80 -12.83
C MET A 1 -10.60 -16.80 -13.57
N GLN A 2 -11.28 -15.66 -13.60
CA GLN A 2 -12.62 -15.52 -14.20
C GLN A 2 -12.50 -15.12 -15.67
N GLU A 3 -13.45 -15.52 -16.52
CA GLU A 3 -13.56 -14.93 -17.87
C GLU A 3 -14.09 -13.51 -17.75
N LEU A 4 -13.41 -12.55 -18.35
CA LEU A 4 -13.74 -11.12 -18.28
C LEU A 4 -14.31 -10.64 -19.61
N THR A 5 -15.18 -9.64 -19.56
CA THR A 5 -15.49 -8.87 -20.77
C THR A 5 -14.28 -8.02 -21.18
N ALA A 6 -14.20 -7.64 -22.46
CA ALA A 6 -13.16 -6.71 -22.93
C ALA A 6 -13.15 -5.39 -22.13
N GLY A 7 -14.32 -4.86 -21.78
CA GLY A 7 -14.43 -3.65 -20.97
C GLY A 7 -13.82 -3.81 -19.58
N GLN A 8 -14.11 -4.92 -18.90
CA GLN A 8 -13.54 -5.22 -17.58
C GLN A 8 -12.02 -5.39 -17.65
N TYR A 9 -11.53 -6.16 -18.63
CA TYR A 9 -10.10 -6.36 -18.83
C TYR A 9 -9.37 -5.03 -19.07
N PHE A 10 -9.85 -4.22 -20.01
CA PHE A 10 -9.20 -2.95 -20.34
C PHE A 10 -9.34 -1.91 -19.22
N PHE A 11 -10.36 -1.99 -18.39
CA PHE A 11 -10.48 -1.13 -17.22
C PHE A 11 -9.36 -1.40 -16.20
N VAL A 12 -9.13 -2.67 -15.84
CA VAL A 12 -8.03 -3.08 -14.95
C VAL A 12 -6.66 -2.77 -15.59
N TYR A 13 -6.50 -3.10 -16.87
CA TYR A 13 -5.30 -2.80 -17.65
C TYR A 13 -4.93 -1.32 -17.56
N ASN A 14 -5.89 -0.43 -17.85
CA ASN A 14 -5.66 1.01 -17.86
C ASN A 14 -5.40 1.56 -16.46
N ALA A 15 -6.02 1.00 -15.42
CA ALA A 15 -5.76 1.38 -14.03
C ALA A 15 -4.34 1.01 -13.57
N PHE A 16 -3.84 -0.18 -13.94
CA PHE A 16 -2.45 -0.57 -13.68
C PHE A 16 -1.46 0.30 -14.44
N SER A 17 -1.73 0.57 -15.72
CA SER A 17 -0.92 1.49 -16.53
C SER A 17 -0.87 2.90 -15.94
N PHE A 18 -2.02 3.43 -15.53
CA PHE A 18 -2.13 4.73 -14.87
C PHE A 18 -1.36 4.77 -13.55
N THR A 19 -1.47 3.74 -12.72
CA THR A 19 -0.76 3.66 -11.44
C THR A 19 0.75 3.60 -11.65
N LEU A 20 1.23 2.79 -12.59
CA LEU A 20 2.64 2.75 -12.96
C LEU A 20 3.16 4.12 -13.37
N ALA A 21 2.46 4.79 -14.29
CA ALA A 21 2.88 6.09 -14.80
C ALA A 21 2.91 7.17 -13.70
N THR A 22 1.89 7.20 -12.85
CA THR A 22 1.80 8.17 -11.74
C THR A 22 2.89 7.95 -10.69
N MET A 23 3.16 6.71 -10.29
CA MET A 23 4.21 6.38 -9.32
C MET A 23 5.61 6.69 -9.87
N ALA A 24 5.86 6.38 -11.14
CA ALA A 24 7.13 6.73 -11.79
C ALA A 24 7.32 8.25 -11.90
N ALA A 25 6.28 8.99 -12.31
CA ALA A 25 6.34 10.44 -12.40
C ALA A 25 6.52 11.10 -11.01
N ALA A 26 5.81 10.61 -9.99
CA ALA A 26 5.95 11.09 -8.61
C ALA A 26 7.38 10.87 -8.08
N THR A 27 7.98 9.71 -8.36
CA THR A 27 9.38 9.41 -8.01
C THR A 27 10.33 10.48 -8.53
N ILE A 28 10.25 10.76 -9.84
CA ILE A 28 11.09 11.76 -10.50
C ILE A 28 10.86 13.14 -9.88
N PHE A 29 9.59 13.53 -9.70
CA PHE A 29 9.23 14.81 -9.11
C PHE A 29 9.81 14.99 -7.69
N LEU A 30 9.66 13.99 -6.83
CA LEU A 30 10.09 14.06 -5.43
C LEU A 30 11.62 14.11 -5.31
N TRP A 31 12.35 13.32 -6.10
CA TRP A 31 13.81 13.33 -6.08
C TRP A 31 14.40 14.59 -6.70
N LEU A 32 13.86 15.10 -7.81
CA LEU A 32 14.29 16.38 -8.39
C LEU A 32 13.92 17.56 -7.49
N GLY A 33 12.80 17.48 -6.76
CA GLY A 33 12.35 18.46 -5.78
C GLY A 33 13.16 18.47 -4.48
N ARG A 34 14.08 17.52 -4.26
CA ARG A 34 14.82 17.37 -3.01
C ARG A 34 15.63 18.60 -2.58
N SER A 35 16.10 19.40 -3.53
CA SER A 35 16.82 20.65 -3.25
C SER A 35 15.93 21.78 -2.73
N GLN A 36 14.61 21.67 -2.92
CA GLN A 36 13.62 22.69 -2.58
C GLN A 36 13.12 22.62 -1.14
N VAL A 37 13.58 21.63 -0.36
CA VAL A 37 13.20 21.48 1.05
C VAL A 37 14.40 21.67 1.99
N GLY A 38 14.11 22.13 3.21
CA GLY A 38 15.13 22.31 4.24
C GLY A 38 15.87 21.01 4.58
N PRO A 39 17.13 21.06 5.03
CA PRO A 39 17.97 19.87 5.27
C PRO A 39 17.30 18.78 6.12
N ALA A 40 16.54 19.19 7.14
CA ALA A 40 15.83 18.28 8.05
C ALA A 40 14.78 17.40 7.36
N TYR A 41 14.24 17.81 6.20
CA TYR A 41 13.16 17.10 5.49
C TYR A 41 13.64 16.32 4.27
N LYS A 42 14.90 16.51 3.86
CA LYS A 42 15.44 15.87 2.65
C LYS A 42 15.38 14.35 2.71
N THR A 43 15.64 13.76 3.88
CA THR A 43 15.56 12.30 4.05
C THR A 43 14.13 11.80 3.89
N ALA A 44 13.15 12.45 4.52
CA ALA A 44 11.73 12.09 4.37
C ALA A 44 11.31 12.15 2.89
N LEU A 45 11.62 13.25 2.19
CA LEU A 45 11.28 13.39 0.78
C LEU A 45 11.99 12.37 -0.13
N THR A 46 13.21 11.97 0.22
CA THR A 46 13.93 10.90 -0.50
C THR A 46 13.24 9.56 -0.32
N ILE A 47 12.77 9.27 0.90
CA ILE A 47 12.01 8.07 1.22
C ILE A 47 10.67 8.07 0.47
N SER A 48 9.97 9.20 0.38
CA SER A 48 8.73 9.30 -0.40
C SER A 48 8.96 8.93 -1.87
N GLY A 49 10.03 9.46 -2.48
CA GLY A 49 10.41 9.09 -3.84
C GLY A 49 10.83 7.62 -3.97
N LEU A 50 11.47 7.04 -2.95
CA LEU A 50 11.81 5.61 -2.92
C LEU A 50 10.56 4.73 -2.84
N VAL A 51 9.58 5.10 -2.00
CA VAL A 51 8.30 4.40 -1.91
C VAL A 51 7.60 4.37 -3.27
N THR A 52 7.50 5.51 -3.94
CA THR A 52 6.88 5.56 -5.27
C THR A 52 7.70 4.82 -6.32
N ALA A 53 9.03 4.76 -6.19
CA ALA A 53 9.88 4.00 -7.11
C ALA A 53 9.66 2.48 -6.98
N ILE A 54 9.58 2.00 -5.73
CA ILE A 54 9.30 0.60 -5.42
C ILE A 54 7.90 0.23 -5.91
N ALA A 55 6.91 1.09 -5.66
CA ALA A 55 5.54 0.89 -6.14
C ALA A 55 5.49 0.87 -7.67
N ALA A 56 6.19 1.78 -8.37
CA ALA A 56 6.27 1.76 -9.83
C ALA A 56 6.83 0.43 -10.36
N TYR A 57 7.94 -0.06 -9.79
CA TYR A 57 8.48 -1.37 -10.17
C TYR A 57 7.47 -2.51 -9.96
N HIS A 58 6.80 -2.56 -8.80
CA HIS A 58 5.84 -3.63 -8.53
C HIS A 58 4.60 -3.52 -9.41
N TYR A 59 4.11 -2.31 -9.71
CA TYR A 59 3.01 -2.13 -10.65
C TYR A 59 3.40 -2.51 -12.09
N LEU A 60 4.65 -2.33 -12.51
CA LEU A 60 5.13 -2.91 -13.76
C LEU A 60 5.04 -4.44 -13.75
N ARG A 61 5.42 -5.10 -12.65
CA ARG A 61 5.35 -6.56 -12.51
C ARG A 61 3.90 -7.07 -12.45
N ILE A 62 3.03 -6.38 -11.72
CA ILE A 62 1.60 -6.65 -11.65
C ILE A 62 0.98 -6.52 -13.04
N PHE A 63 1.30 -5.45 -13.75
CA PHE A 63 0.79 -5.19 -15.08
C PHE A 63 1.18 -6.30 -16.08
N GLN A 64 2.46 -6.68 -16.10
CA GLN A 64 2.95 -7.79 -16.91
C GLN A 64 2.30 -9.13 -16.52
N SER A 65 2.05 -9.35 -15.23
CA SER A 65 1.34 -10.55 -14.76
C SER A 65 -0.11 -10.57 -15.24
N TRP A 66 -0.79 -9.42 -15.27
CA TRP A 66 -2.15 -9.28 -15.78
C TRP A 66 -2.21 -9.55 -17.29
N GLU A 67 -1.28 -8.98 -18.06
CA GLU A 67 -1.16 -9.24 -19.50
C GLU A 67 -0.85 -10.71 -19.80
N SER A 68 -0.10 -11.39 -18.94
CA SER A 68 0.23 -12.82 -19.13
C SER A 68 -0.94 -13.75 -18.78
N ALA A 69 -1.82 -13.34 -17.87
CA ALA A 69 -2.95 -14.12 -17.39
C ALA A 69 -4.11 -14.22 -18.39
N TYR A 70 -4.21 -13.25 -19.31
CA TYR A 70 -5.28 -13.15 -20.29
C TYR A 70 -4.73 -12.96 -21.69
N GLU A 71 -5.41 -13.55 -22.66
CA GLU A 71 -5.19 -13.30 -24.08
C GLU A 71 -6.39 -12.54 -24.65
N VAL A 72 -6.12 -11.53 -25.48
CA VAL A 72 -7.16 -10.75 -26.15
C VAL A 72 -7.06 -10.95 -27.65
N ARG A 73 -8.06 -11.59 -28.27
CA ARG A 73 -8.14 -11.79 -29.73
C ARG A 73 -9.51 -11.36 -30.25
N ASN A 74 -9.52 -10.50 -31.26
CA ASN A 74 -10.74 -9.99 -31.89
C ASN A 74 -11.77 -9.43 -30.88
N GLY A 75 -11.29 -8.79 -29.80
CA GLY A 75 -12.14 -8.25 -28.73
C GLY A 75 -12.69 -9.28 -27.75
N VAL A 76 -12.31 -10.55 -27.87
CA VAL A 76 -12.64 -11.61 -26.91
C VAL A 76 -11.46 -11.79 -25.96
N VAL A 77 -11.73 -11.82 -24.66
CA VAL A 77 -10.74 -12.04 -23.60
C VAL A 77 -10.87 -13.47 -23.10
N THR A 78 -9.77 -14.21 -23.09
CA THR A 78 -9.71 -15.60 -22.61
C THR A 78 -8.58 -15.79 -21.61
N VAL A 79 -8.75 -16.66 -20.63
CA VAL A 79 -7.68 -17.01 -19.68
C VAL A 79 -6.61 -17.86 -20.37
N THR A 80 -5.33 -17.54 -20.15
CA THR A 80 -4.19 -18.28 -20.76
C THR A 80 -3.81 -19.55 -20.00
N GLY A 81 -4.24 -19.65 -18.75
CA GLY A 81 -3.82 -20.69 -17.80
C GLY A 81 -2.65 -20.27 -16.90
N LEU A 82 -1.98 -19.14 -17.18
CA LEU A 82 -0.99 -18.56 -16.27
C LEU A 82 -1.70 -17.76 -15.16
N ALA A 83 -1.45 -18.11 -13.90
CA ALA A 83 -2.07 -17.40 -12.78
C ALA A 83 -1.60 -15.94 -12.70
N PHE A 84 -2.53 -15.03 -12.40
CA PHE A 84 -2.20 -13.69 -11.93
C PHE A 84 -1.53 -13.78 -10.56
N ASN A 85 -0.42 -13.05 -10.36
CA ASN A 85 0.40 -13.16 -9.17
C ASN A 85 0.18 -11.98 -8.21
N ASP A 86 -0.78 -12.13 -7.30
CA ASP A 86 -1.08 -11.15 -6.26
C ASP A 86 0.06 -10.93 -5.25
N ALA A 87 1.03 -11.85 -5.15
CA ALA A 87 2.14 -11.72 -4.20
C ALA A 87 3.00 -10.47 -4.46
N TYR A 88 3.00 -9.94 -5.69
CA TYR A 88 3.71 -8.69 -5.98
C TYR A 88 3.21 -7.51 -5.13
N ARG A 89 1.92 -7.46 -4.78
CA ARG A 89 1.38 -6.42 -3.88
C ARG A 89 1.90 -6.57 -2.47
N TYR A 90 1.94 -7.79 -1.94
CA TYR A 90 2.45 -8.04 -0.58
C TYR A 90 3.95 -7.77 -0.45
N VAL A 91 4.75 -8.09 -1.48
CA VAL A 91 6.17 -7.76 -1.49
C VAL A 91 6.40 -6.26 -1.59
N ASP A 92 5.60 -5.54 -2.41
CA ASP A 92 5.60 -4.08 -2.44
C ASP A 92 5.31 -3.52 -1.04
N TRP A 93 4.22 -3.95 -0.40
CA TRP A 93 3.80 -3.47 0.91
C TRP A 93 4.83 -3.76 2.00
N LEU A 94 5.48 -4.92 1.96
CA LEU A 94 6.53 -5.27 2.92
C LEU A 94 7.68 -4.25 2.90
N LEU A 95 7.92 -3.61 1.75
CA LEU A 95 8.94 -2.57 1.60
C LEU A 95 8.36 -1.17 1.85
N THR A 96 7.20 -0.84 1.26
CA THR A 96 6.67 0.53 1.22
C THR A 96 5.94 0.92 2.50
N VAL A 97 5.18 0.02 3.13
CA VAL A 97 4.39 0.32 4.34
C VAL A 97 5.30 0.72 5.51
N PRO A 98 6.41 0.01 5.82
CA PRO A 98 7.36 0.48 6.82
C PRO A 98 7.96 1.86 6.49
N LEU A 99 8.35 2.08 5.22
CA LEU A 99 8.95 3.34 4.78
C LEU A 99 7.99 4.52 4.93
N LEU A 100 6.71 4.35 4.61
CA LEU A 100 5.67 5.36 4.78
C LEU A 100 5.49 5.77 6.25
N LEU A 101 5.56 4.84 7.21
CA LEU A 101 5.50 5.21 8.63
C LEU A 101 6.78 5.90 9.09
N ILE A 102 7.94 5.43 8.62
CA ILE A 102 9.23 6.05 8.94
C ILE A 102 9.26 7.49 8.42
N GLU A 103 8.83 7.76 7.18
CA GLU A 103 8.80 9.11 6.64
C GLU A 103 7.86 10.03 7.44
N LEU A 104 6.69 9.52 7.83
CA LEU A 104 5.71 10.28 8.63
C LEU A 104 6.31 10.71 9.98
N VAL A 105 7.09 9.84 10.62
CA VAL A 105 7.81 10.20 11.85
C VAL A 105 8.92 11.22 11.58
N LEU A 106 9.66 11.08 10.47
CA LEU A 106 10.75 11.99 10.12
C LEU A 106 10.25 13.43 9.88
N VAL A 107 9.11 13.61 9.21
CA VAL A 107 8.55 14.96 8.96
C VAL A 107 8.09 15.67 10.23
N MET A 108 7.81 14.95 11.32
CA MET A 108 7.38 15.53 12.59
C MET A 108 8.51 16.17 13.40
N ARG A 109 9.78 15.95 13.03
CA ARG A 109 10.96 16.55 13.69
C ARG A 109 11.01 16.35 15.21
N LEU A 110 10.79 15.11 15.62
CA LEU A 110 10.95 14.70 17.03
C LEU A 110 12.43 14.75 17.45
N PRO A 111 12.72 14.74 18.76
CA PRO A 111 14.07 14.53 19.26
C PRO A 111 14.67 13.24 18.67
N SER A 112 15.96 13.24 18.35
CA SER A 112 16.60 12.16 17.57
C SER A 112 16.37 10.76 18.15
N ALA A 113 16.44 10.61 19.48
CA ALA A 113 16.21 9.32 20.14
C ALA A 113 14.76 8.86 20.01
N GLU A 114 13.81 9.80 20.10
CA GLU A 114 12.39 9.52 19.93
C GLU A 114 12.05 9.18 18.47
N THR A 115 12.61 9.92 17.50
CA THR A 115 12.50 9.61 16.08
C THR A 115 12.98 8.19 15.79
N ALA A 116 14.20 7.83 16.23
CA ALA A 116 14.76 6.51 15.97
C ALA A 116 13.90 5.39 16.58
N SER A 117 13.46 5.57 17.83
CA SER A 117 12.61 4.61 18.52
C SER A 117 11.26 4.42 17.82
N LYS A 118 10.54 5.52 17.52
CA LYS A 118 9.22 5.47 16.88
C LYS A 118 9.29 4.95 15.45
N ALA A 119 10.24 5.41 14.65
CA ALA A 119 10.45 4.93 13.29
C ALA A 119 10.74 3.42 13.26
N THR A 120 11.60 2.93 14.17
CA THR A 120 11.92 1.50 14.27
C THR A 120 10.70 0.69 14.71
N ARG A 121 10.01 1.09 15.78
CA ARG A 121 8.85 0.35 16.30
C ARG A 121 7.70 0.30 15.29
N LEU A 122 7.38 1.42 14.65
CA LEU A 122 6.33 1.50 13.64
C LEU A 122 6.71 0.75 12.37
N GLY A 123 7.95 0.90 11.90
CA GLY A 123 8.44 0.17 10.73
C GLY A 123 8.42 -1.34 10.93
N LEU A 124 8.87 -1.83 12.10
CA LEU A 124 8.82 -3.26 12.44
C LEU A 124 7.38 -3.76 12.61
N ALA A 125 6.50 -2.98 13.24
CA ALA A 125 5.08 -3.33 13.35
C ALA A 125 4.43 -3.45 11.96
N ALA A 126 4.73 -2.52 11.04
CA ALA A 126 4.26 -2.59 9.66
C ALA A 126 4.78 -3.82 8.92
N ALA A 127 6.07 -4.13 9.02
CA ALA A 127 6.63 -5.32 8.41
C ALA A 127 5.97 -6.59 8.96
N LEU A 128 5.82 -6.68 10.28
CA LEU A 128 5.17 -7.82 10.95
C LEU A 128 3.70 -7.97 10.51
N MET A 129 2.96 -6.87 10.39
CA MET A 129 1.58 -6.85 9.89
C MET A 129 1.50 -7.50 8.50
N ILE A 130 2.36 -7.11 7.56
CA ILE A 130 2.36 -7.65 6.20
C ILE A 130 2.80 -9.11 6.18
N ILE A 131 3.85 -9.47 6.93
CA ILE A 131 4.34 -10.86 7.04
C ILE A 131 3.25 -11.79 7.58
N LEU A 132 2.50 -11.36 8.60
CA LEU A 132 1.41 -12.14 9.15
C LEU A 132 0.19 -12.20 8.22
N GLY A 133 -0.05 -11.16 7.42
CA GLY A 133 -1.18 -11.13 6.49
C GLY A 133 -1.01 -12.06 5.29
N TYR A 134 0.22 -12.20 4.77
CA TYR A 134 0.48 -12.93 3.53
C TYR A 134 0.03 -14.40 3.54
N PRO A 135 0.30 -15.22 4.57
CA PRO A 135 -0.20 -16.60 4.62
C PRO A 135 -1.73 -16.69 4.54
N GLY A 136 -2.44 -15.71 5.08
CA GLY A 136 -3.89 -15.66 5.03
C GLY A 136 -4.43 -15.23 3.67
N GLU A 137 -3.71 -14.37 2.94
CA GLU A 137 -4.08 -13.97 1.58
C GLU A 137 -4.09 -15.16 0.62
N VAL A 138 -3.01 -15.95 0.66
CA VAL A 138 -2.82 -17.12 -0.22
C VAL A 138 -3.56 -18.35 0.27
N ALA A 139 -4.24 -18.27 1.42
CA ALA A 139 -4.98 -19.39 1.98
C ALA A 139 -6.18 -19.75 1.11
N THR A 140 -6.36 -21.06 0.89
CA THR A 140 -7.48 -21.64 0.14
C THR A 140 -8.66 -22.02 1.05
N ASP A 141 -8.49 -21.91 2.36
CA ASP A 141 -9.50 -22.18 3.37
C ASP A 141 -9.74 -20.96 4.29
N ASN A 142 -10.98 -20.83 4.76
CA ASN A 142 -11.42 -19.71 5.58
C ASN A 142 -10.83 -19.71 6.99
N GLN A 143 -10.41 -20.87 7.52
CA GLN A 143 -9.88 -20.99 8.87
C GLN A 143 -8.46 -20.40 8.95
N THR A 144 -7.59 -20.79 8.02
CA THR A 144 -6.23 -20.24 7.89
C THR A 144 -6.28 -18.74 7.61
N ARG A 145 -7.13 -18.32 6.67
CA ARG A 145 -7.36 -16.89 6.36
C ARG A 145 -7.80 -16.10 7.59
N PHE A 146 -8.68 -16.67 8.42
CA PHE A 146 -9.21 -15.98 9.60
C PHE A 146 -8.14 -15.84 10.68
N LEU A 147 -7.37 -16.91 10.92
CA LEU A 147 -6.28 -16.91 11.88
C LEU A 147 -5.23 -15.85 11.52
N PHE A 148 -4.71 -15.87 10.30
CA PHE A 148 -3.67 -14.94 9.88
C PHE A 148 -4.17 -13.50 9.72
N GLY A 149 -5.43 -13.31 9.29
CA GLY A 149 -6.08 -11.99 9.29
C GLY A 149 -6.20 -11.41 10.70
N THR A 150 -6.56 -12.24 11.68
CA THR A 150 -6.63 -11.85 13.10
C THR A 150 -5.23 -11.51 13.63
N LEU A 151 -4.23 -12.33 13.35
CA LEU A 151 -2.85 -12.09 13.77
C LEU A 151 -2.26 -10.82 13.16
N SER A 152 -2.53 -10.55 11.87
CA SER A 152 -2.12 -9.33 11.17
C SER A 152 -2.83 -8.07 11.72
N SER A 153 -4.07 -8.21 12.20
CA SER A 153 -4.83 -7.10 12.77
C SER A 153 -4.22 -6.56 14.07
N ILE A 154 -3.47 -7.37 14.84
CA ILE A 154 -2.85 -6.95 16.11
C ILE A 154 -1.81 -5.82 15.89
N PRO A 155 -0.77 -5.99 15.06
CA PRO A 155 0.16 -4.90 14.76
C PRO A 155 -0.51 -3.74 14.02
N PHE A 156 -1.54 -3.98 13.20
CA PHE A 156 -2.31 -2.90 12.58
C PHE A 156 -2.99 -2.00 13.63
N LEU A 157 -3.69 -2.59 14.60
CA LEU A 157 -4.32 -1.83 15.69
C LEU A 157 -3.30 -1.07 16.55
N TYR A 158 -2.11 -1.65 16.77
CA TYR A 158 -1.01 -0.95 17.42
C TYR A 158 -0.53 0.26 16.60
N ILE A 159 -0.39 0.14 15.28
CA ILE A 159 -0.04 1.26 14.39
C ILE A 159 -1.11 2.35 14.49
N VAL A 160 -2.39 2.00 14.39
CA VAL A 160 -3.50 2.95 14.54
C VAL A 160 -3.43 3.67 15.89
N TYR A 161 -3.21 2.93 16.98
CA TYR A 161 -3.04 3.53 18.30
C TYR A 161 -1.86 4.53 18.34
N GLU A 162 -0.69 4.16 17.82
CA GLU A 162 0.45 5.07 17.78
C GLU A 162 0.18 6.30 16.89
N LEU A 163 -0.50 6.15 15.76
CA LEU A 163 -0.86 7.28 14.89
C LEU A 163 -1.75 8.31 15.62
N PHE A 164 -2.76 7.85 16.37
CA PHE A 164 -3.73 8.76 17.01
C PHE A 164 -3.32 9.23 18.39
N VAL A 165 -2.72 8.35 19.19
CA VAL A 165 -2.33 8.62 20.58
C VAL A 165 -0.83 8.88 20.65
N GLY A 166 0.00 7.94 20.20
CA GLY A 166 1.46 8.01 20.31
C GLY A 166 2.12 9.19 19.58
N LEU A 167 1.50 9.69 18.50
CA LEU A 167 1.94 10.85 17.73
C LEU A 167 1.04 12.08 17.94
N GLY A 168 -0.02 11.98 18.73
CA GLY A 168 -1.02 13.05 18.89
C GLY A 168 -0.40 14.35 19.39
N ASP A 169 0.47 14.30 20.39
CA ASP A 169 1.12 15.49 20.95
C ASP A 169 2.21 16.04 20.03
N ALA A 170 2.91 15.17 19.28
CA ALA A 170 3.86 15.58 18.25
C ALA A 170 3.21 16.43 17.16
N ILE A 171 1.99 16.04 16.75
CA ILE A 171 1.19 16.77 15.77
C ILE A 171 0.77 18.12 16.35
N LYS A 172 0.28 18.18 17.60
CA LYS A 172 -0.12 19.45 18.24
C LYS A 172 1.03 20.46 18.31
N ARG A 173 2.26 20.00 18.55
CA ARG A 173 3.48 20.83 18.63
C ARG A 173 3.97 21.34 17.27
N GLN A 174 3.44 20.85 16.15
CA GLN A 174 3.84 21.35 14.83
C GLN A 174 3.55 22.85 14.67
N PRO A 175 4.35 23.56 13.83
CA PRO A 175 4.03 24.92 13.42
C PRO A 175 2.61 25.01 12.87
N GLU A 176 1.93 26.13 13.12
CA GLU A 176 0.52 26.31 12.74
C GLU A 176 0.28 26.07 11.24
N SER A 177 1.21 26.53 10.39
CA SER A 177 1.16 26.33 8.94
C SER A 177 1.24 24.86 8.50
N ALA A 178 1.85 23.97 9.29
CA ALA A 178 2.04 22.57 8.94
C ALA A 178 1.11 21.62 9.71
N ARG A 179 0.63 22.01 10.90
CA ARG A 179 -0.15 21.17 11.83
C ARG A 179 -1.34 20.51 11.16
N LYS A 180 -2.10 21.27 10.37
CA LYS A 180 -3.29 20.76 9.67
C LYS A 180 -2.92 19.71 8.61
N LEU A 181 -1.83 19.93 7.87
CA LEU A 181 -1.34 18.99 6.84
C LEU A 181 -0.84 17.70 7.46
N VAL A 182 -0.09 17.76 8.56
CA VAL A 182 0.37 16.55 9.28
C VAL A 182 -0.81 15.78 9.86
N ASN A 183 -1.83 16.47 10.38
CA ASN A 183 -3.05 15.81 10.83
C ASN A 183 -3.83 15.14 9.67
N TYR A 184 -3.85 15.75 8.49
CA TYR A 184 -4.43 15.13 7.29
C TYR A 184 -3.64 13.92 6.84
N ALA A 185 -2.31 13.96 6.85
CA ALA A 185 -1.48 12.80 6.54
C ALA A 185 -1.84 11.62 7.45
N ARG A 186 -1.96 11.85 8.77
CA ARG A 186 -2.42 10.83 9.73
C ARG A 186 -3.78 10.21 9.34
N TRP A 187 -4.78 11.06 9.09
CA TRP A 187 -6.12 10.59 8.76
C TRP A 187 -6.16 9.86 7.41
N LEU A 188 -5.40 10.34 6.43
CA LEU A 188 -5.27 9.70 5.13
C LEU A 188 -4.63 8.33 5.25
N THR A 189 -3.55 8.19 6.04
CA THR A 189 -2.94 6.88 6.33
C THR A 189 -3.95 5.94 6.95
N PHE A 190 -4.69 6.37 7.98
CA PHE A 190 -5.70 5.53 8.62
C PHE A 190 -6.82 5.11 7.65
N ALA A 191 -7.39 6.06 6.92
CA ALA A 191 -8.52 5.79 6.03
C ALA A 191 -8.10 4.91 4.83
N SER A 192 -6.96 5.21 4.20
CA SER A 192 -6.46 4.43 3.08
C SER A 192 -6.05 3.02 3.50
N TRP A 193 -5.45 2.84 4.68
CA TRP A 193 -5.01 1.52 5.11
C TRP A 193 -6.15 0.69 5.71
N GLY A 194 -7.12 1.34 6.36
CA GLY A 194 -8.32 0.69 6.87
C GLY A 194 -9.18 0.04 5.78
N PHE A 195 -8.97 0.41 4.51
CA PHE A 195 -9.61 -0.24 3.37
C PHE A 195 -9.12 -1.68 3.13
N TYR A 196 -7.82 -1.97 3.32
CA TYR A 196 -7.27 -3.29 2.99
C TYR A 196 -7.86 -4.44 3.83
N PRO A 197 -8.06 -4.31 5.16
CA PRO A 197 -8.77 -5.33 5.92
C PRO A 197 -10.19 -5.58 5.42
N ILE A 198 -10.88 -4.58 4.85
CA ILE A 198 -12.22 -4.75 4.29
C ILE A 198 -12.14 -5.61 3.02
N VAL A 199 -11.18 -5.31 2.13
CA VAL A 199 -10.95 -6.08 0.91
C VAL A 199 -10.53 -7.52 1.22
N TYR A 200 -9.67 -7.72 2.21
CA TYR A 200 -9.25 -9.03 2.70
C TYR A 200 -10.43 -9.91 3.16
N MET A 201 -11.53 -9.28 3.60
CA MET A 201 -12.73 -9.98 4.07
C MET A 201 -13.70 -10.37 2.94
N VAL A 202 -13.47 -9.93 1.69
CA VAL A 202 -14.38 -10.23 0.57
C VAL A 202 -14.65 -11.73 0.39
N PRO A 203 -13.67 -12.64 0.54
CA PRO A 203 -13.92 -14.08 0.39
C PRO A 203 -14.80 -14.73 1.47
N TYR A 204 -15.14 -14.01 2.56
CA TYR A 204 -16.15 -14.44 3.54
C TYR A 204 -17.57 -14.07 3.12
N THR A 205 -17.73 -13.28 2.06
CA THR A 205 -19.03 -12.86 1.53
C THR A 205 -19.48 -13.80 0.41
N SER A 206 -20.69 -13.60 -0.09
CA SER A 206 -21.18 -14.28 -1.29
C SER A 206 -20.76 -13.60 -2.61
N LEU A 207 -20.00 -12.50 -2.55
CA LEU A 207 -19.55 -11.77 -3.74
C LEU A 207 -18.53 -12.60 -4.52
N SER A 208 -18.78 -12.75 -5.82
CA SER A 208 -17.93 -13.54 -6.73
C SER A 208 -18.11 -13.11 -8.19
N GLY A 209 -17.42 -13.78 -9.10
CA GLY A 209 -17.54 -13.56 -10.54
C GLY A 209 -16.73 -12.36 -11.07
N PRO A 210 -16.87 -12.04 -12.37
CA PRO A 210 -15.99 -11.11 -13.08
C PRO A 210 -16.10 -9.67 -12.59
N THR A 211 -17.27 -9.25 -12.11
CA THR A 211 -17.45 -7.91 -11.53
C THR A 211 -16.69 -7.77 -10.22
N THR A 212 -16.75 -8.79 -9.36
CA THR A 212 -16.00 -8.80 -8.09
C THR A 212 -14.51 -8.84 -8.36
N GLU A 213 -14.05 -9.69 -9.28
CA GLU A 213 -12.64 -9.73 -9.72
C GLU A 213 -12.16 -8.36 -10.22
N THR A 214 -12.92 -7.73 -11.11
CA THR A 214 -12.61 -6.39 -11.64
C THR A 214 -12.51 -5.36 -10.51
N ALA A 215 -13.45 -5.38 -9.56
CA ALA A 215 -13.48 -4.42 -8.46
C ALA A 215 -12.34 -4.63 -7.45
N LEU A 216 -11.88 -5.86 -7.24
CA LEU A 216 -10.76 -6.15 -6.34
C LEU A 216 -9.41 -5.63 -6.89
N GLN A 217 -9.30 -5.48 -8.21
CA GLN A 217 -8.05 -5.04 -8.83
C GLN A 217 -7.87 -3.52 -8.90
N ILE A 218 -8.95 -2.75 -8.73
CA ILE A 218 -9.01 -1.28 -8.85
C ILE A 218 -8.99 -0.62 -7.48
#